data_AF-A0A957A4J5-F1
#
_entry.id   AF-A0A957A4J5-F1
#
_cell.length_a   1.000
_cell.length_b   1.000
_cell.length_c   1.000
_cell.angle_alpha   90.00
_cell.angle_beta   90.00
_cell.angle_gamma   90.00
#
_symmetry.space_group_name_H-M   'P 1'
#
loop_
_entity.id
_entity.type
_entity.pdbx_description
1 polymer ?
#
loop_
_entity_poly.entity_id
_entity_poly.type
_entity_poly.pdbx_seq_one_letter_code
_entity_poly.pdbx_strand_id
1 'polypeptide(L)'
;MPERSPLPARESTIAEAWGAGAGRALRLEDGRALRVIFPGVPGGGSGPDFKGAMLDAGGDHLRGDVEVHLRASGWEAHGHDGDDGYRGVVLHVVGENDGPAAVTRHRSGRTIPILVLRLTGSSFPPPFTPPCCFASERGYDVGAALRRMGGRRLRLKASRIAPLLASDGRDQALYTLLLETLAGPANRASFATLARNLPLAALIERAAGRTTPDRTLALEAELKGAAATLSLRRAGLRPAASPARRIAAAA
;
A
#
# COMPACT_ATOMS: atom_id res chain seq x y z
N MET A 1 7.33 10.34 43.83
CA MET A 1 7.56 9.53 42.60
C MET A 1 6.20 9.27 41.99
N PRO A 2 5.85 9.80 40.81
CA PRO A 2 4.55 9.48 40.21
C PRO A 2 4.54 7.99 39.86
N GLU A 3 3.53 7.30 40.36
CA GLU A 3 3.29 5.88 40.17
C GLU A 3 3.18 5.60 38.65
N ARG A 4 4.14 4.85 38.09
CA ARG A 4 4.10 4.45 36.68
C ARG A 4 2.92 3.49 36.50
N SER A 5 1.95 3.87 35.67
CA SER A 5 0.87 2.96 35.29
C SER A 5 1.45 1.65 34.74
N PRO A 6 0.83 0.49 35.03
CA PRO A 6 1.34 -0.80 34.57
C PRO A 6 1.39 -0.87 33.04
N LEU A 7 2.42 -1.54 32.53
CA LEU A 7 2.59 -1.80 31.11
C LEU A 7 1.37 -2.56 30.56
N PRO A 8 0.93 -2.27 29.33
CA PRO A 8 0.01 -3.16 28.63
C PRO A 8 0.62 -4.57 28.54
N ALA A 9 -0.21 -5.59 28.73
CA ALA A 9 0.26 -6.98 28.82
C ALA A 9 0.75 -7.56 27.49
N ARG A 10 0.32 -7.00 26.35
CA ARG A 10 0.62 -7.48 24.99
C ARG A 10 0.67 -6.33 23.98
N GLU A 11 1.48 -6.49 22.94
CA GLU A 11 1.59 -5.53 21.81
C GLU A 11 0.28 -5.40 21.05
N SER A 12 -0.47 -6.49 20.92
CA SER A 12 -1.78 -6.49 20.26
C SER A 12 -2.76 -5.50 20.90
N THR A 13 -2.69 -5.29 22.22
CA THR A 13 -3.56 -4.33 22.91
C THR A 13 -3.19 -2.89 22.55
N ILE A 14 -1.89 -2.59 22.37
CA ILE A 14 -1.44 -1.27 21.91
C ILE A 14 -1.87 -1.04 20.46
N ALA A 15 -1.71 -2.05 19.61
CA ALA A 15 -2.11 -2.00 18.21
C ALA A 15 -3.62 -1.75 18.05
N GLU A 16 -4.45 -2.40 18.87
CA GLU A 16 -5.91 -2.16 18.91
C GLU A 16 -6.24 -0.70 19.24
N ALA A 17 -5.62 -0.14 20.30
CA ALA A 17 -5.86 1.24 20.72
C ALA A 17 -5.38 2.26 19.68
N TRP A 18 -4.27 1.97 18.99
CA TRP A 18 -3.81 2.75 17.84
C TRP A 18 -4.82 2.71 16.69
N GLY A 19 -5.28 1.51 16.30
CA GLY A 19 -6.21 1.29 15.20
C GLY A 19 -7.60 1.91 15.42
N ALA A 20 -8.06 1.97 16.67
CA ALA A 20 -9.33 2.61 17.05
C ALA A 20 -9.32 4.16 16.94
N GLY A 21 -8.23 4.74 16.43
CA GLY A 21 -8.14 6.16 16.18
C GLY A 21 -8.02 6.97 17.46
N ALA A 22 -7.26 6.44 18.42
CA ALA A 22 -6.78 7.07 19.67
C ALA A 22 -7.41 8.45 19.89
N GLY A 23 -8.66 8.44 20.36
CA GLY A 23 -9.45 9.64 20.54
C GLY A 23 -8.91 10.46 21.70
N ARG A 24 -8.00 11.41 21.42
CA ARG A 24 -7.65 12.63 22.19
C ARG A 24 -6.33 13.20 21.64
N ALA A 25 -6.02 14.46 21.96
CA ALA A 25 -4.76 15.10 21.56
C ALA A 25 -3.56 14.28 22.05
N LEU A 26 -2.88 13.59 21.13
CA LEU A 26 -1.69 12.79 21.43
C LEU A 26 -0.45 13.68 21.45
N ARG A 27 0.56 13.26 22.20
CA ARG A 27 1.87 13.91 22.24
C ARG A 27 2.96 12.88 22.02
N LEU A 28 3.91 13.22 21.16
CA LEU A 28 5.12 12.45 20.95
C LEU A 28 6.09 12.69 22.11
N GLU A 29 7.01 11.75 22.32
CA GLU A 29 8.07 11.89 23.32
C GLU A 29 9.01 13.07 23.03
N ASP A 30 9.07 13.53 21.77
CA ASP A 30 9.81 14.75 21.38
C ASP A 30 9.04 16.06 21.66
N GLY A 31 7.86 15.96 22.28
CA GLY A 31 7.03 17.09 22.71
C GLY A 31 6.04 17.58 21.66
N ARG A 32 6.16 17.16 20.40
CA ARG A 32 5.24 17.57 19.33
C ARG A 32 3.84 17.01 19.56
N ALA A 33 2.83 17.80 19.21
CA ALA A 33 1.46 17.32 19.17
C ALA A 33 1.28 16.36 17.98
N LEU A 34 0.61 15.23 18.21
CA LEU A 34 0.29 14.25 17.18
C LEU A 34 -1.22 14.23 16.93
N ARG A 35 -1.59 14.39 15.66
CA ARG A 35 -2.95 14.20 15.16
C ARG A 35 -2.96 13.04 14.17
N VAL A 36 -3.74 12.02 14.49
CA VAL A 36 -3.94 10.86 13.61
C VAL A 36 -5.01 11.20 12.58
N ILE A 37 -4.60 11.34 11.30
CA ILE A 37 -5.53 11.51 10.18
C ILE A 37 -6.06 10.14 9.75
N PHE A 38 -5.16 9.16 9.67
CA PHE A 38 -5.47 7.76 9.37
C PHE A 38 -4.41 6.86 10.05
N PRO A 39 -4.80 5.88 10.89
CA PRO A 39 -3.84 5.04 11.64
C PRO A 39 -3.07 4.05 10.76
N GLY A 40 -3.51 3.84 9.51
CA GLY A 40 -2.95 2.83 8.62
C GLY A 40 -3.88 1.61 8.50
N VAL A 41 -3.56 0.74 7.54
CA VAL A 41 -4.22 -0.56 7.39
C VAL A 41 -3.46 -1.58 8.22
N PRO A 42 -4.11 -2.35 9.11
CA PRO A 42 -3.46 -3.42 9.85
C PRO A 42 -2.71 -4.38 8.91
N GLY A 43 -1.47 -4.67 9.26
CA GLY A 43 -0.68 -5.76 8.72
C GLY A 43 -1.22 -7.11 9.20
N GLY A 44 -0.76 -8.19 8.57
CA GLY A 44 -1.15 -9.55 8.93
C GLY A 44 -0.06 -10.58 8.62
N GLY A 45 1.19 -10.13 8.58
CA GLY A 45 2.34 -10.94 8.16
C GLY A 45 3.64 -10.20 8.48
N SER A 46 4.75 -10.53 7.78
CA SER A 46 6.04 -9.89 8.02
C SER A 46 6.05 -8.41 7.64
N GLY A 47 6.73 -7.61 8.48
CA GLY A 47 6.88 -6.17 8.34
C GLY A 47 5.92 -5.38 9.23
N PRO A 48 5.89 -4.04 9.07
CA PRO A 48 5.22 -3.17 10.00
C PRO A 48 3.75 -3.47 10.31
N ASP A 49 3.37 -3.28 11.58
CA ASP A 49 2.02 -3.54 12.11
C ASP A 49 0.91 -2.78 11.38
N PHE A 50 1.19 -1.56 10.91
CA PHE A 50 0.24 -0.79 10.09
C PHE A 50 0.92 -0.20 8.86
N LYS A 51 0.24 -0.27 7.73
CA LYS A 51 0.73 0.24 6.44
C LYS A 51 0.01 1.51 6.01
N GLY A 52 0.78 2.49 5.57
CA GLY A 52 0.26 3.70 4.91
C GLY A 52 -0.57 4.63 5.80
N ALA A 53 -0.22 4.74 7.08
CA ALA A 53 -0.73 5.75 7.99
C ALA A 53 -0.49 7.18 7.46
N MET A 54 -1.38 8.08 7.84
CA MET A 54 -1.28 9.52 7.58
C MET A 54 -1.40 10.27 8.91
N LEU A 55 -0.38 11.05 9.25
CA LEU A 55 -0.23 11.69 10.53
C LEU A 55 0.12 13.16 10.33
N ASP A 56 -0.25 13.98 11.30
CA ASP A 56 0.22 15.35 11.44
C ASP A 56 0.95 15.46 12.79
N ALA A 57 2.27 15.65 12.73
CA ALA A 57 3.15 15.76 13.88
C ALA A 57 3.64 17.20 14.02
N GLY A 58 2.88 18.04 14.74
CA GLY A 58 3.22 19.44 14.96
C GLY A 58 3.21 20.31 13.68
N GLY A 59 2.42 19.95 12.67
CA GLY A 59 2.39 20.58 11.34
C GLY A 59 3.05 19.77 10.24
N ASP A 60 3.93 18.82 10.61
CA ASP A 60 4.61 17.93 9.66
C ASP A 60 3.68 16.80 9.22
N HIS A 61 3.33 16.77 7.95
CA HIS A 61 2.46 15.74 7.38
C HIS A 61 3.27 14.49 7.02
N LEU A 62 3.16 13.45 7.85
CA LEU A 62 3.87 12.20 7.67
C LEU A 62 2.98 11.17 6.95
N ARG A 63 3.57 10.43 6.01
CA ARG A 63 2.94 9.29 5.33
C ARG A 63 3.90 8.11 5.31
N GLY A 64 3.50 7.00 5.91
CA GLY A 64 4.33 5.80 5.98
C GLY A 64 3.71 4.73 6.87
N ASP A 65 4.54 3.88 7.43
CA ASP A 65 4.10 2.74 8.24
C ASP A 65 4.21 3.04 9.74
N VAL A 66 3.51 2.26 10.55
CA VAL A 66 3.57 2.36 12.02
C VAL A 66 3.95 1.00 12.58
N GLU A 67 4.86 1.02 13.54
CA GLU A 67 5.31 -0.16 14.27
C GLU A 67 4.92 -0.06 15.74
N VAL A 68 4.53 -1.18 16.33
CA VAL A 68 4.03 -1.26 17.70
C VAL A 68 4.88 -2.23 18.53
N HIS A 69 5.36 -1.77 19.68
CA HIS A 69 6.07 -2.64 20.64
C HIS A 69 5.61 -2.40 22.07
N LEU A 70 5.88 -3.33 22.98
CA LEU A 70 5.70 -3.05 24.42
C LEU A 70 6.66 -1.97 24.91
N ARG A 71 7.90 -2.02 24.44
CA ARG A 71 9.01 -1.16 24.85
C ARG A 71 9.72 -0.58 23.64
N ALA A 72 10.29 0.62 23.79
CA ALA A 72 11.07 1.26 22.72
C ALA A 72 12.31 0.42 22.33
N SER A 73 12.96 -0.23 23.29
CA SER A 73 14.08 -1.15 23.04
C SER A 73 13.74 -2.34 22.13
N GLY A 74 12.46 -2.69 21.97
CA GLY A 74 11.99 -3.73 21.06
C GLY A 74 12.41 -3.49 19.60
N TRP A 75 12.55 -2.23 19.21
CA TRP A 75 12.97 -1.86 17.84
C TRP A 75 14.33 -2.47 17.45
N GLU A 76 15.33 -2.32 18.31
CA GLU A 76 16.68 -2.86 18.07
C GLU A 76 16.73 -4.36 18.40
N ALA A 77 16.01 -4.81 19.44
CA ALA A 77 15.98 -6.21 19.84
C ALA A 77 15.43 -7.13 18.74
N HIS A 78 14.47 -6.66 17.95
CA HIS A 78 13.93 -7.37 16.80
C HIS A 78 14.69 -7.10 15.49
N GLY A 79 15.72 -6.26 15.51
CA GLY A 79 16.56 -5.95 14.34
C GLY A 79 15.90 -5.04 13.30
N HIS A 80 14.83 -4.32 13.66
CA HIS A 80 14.12 -3.43 12.74
C HIS A 80 14.94 -2.20 12.32
N ASP A 81 15.98 -1.86 13.09
CA ASP A 81 16.93 -0.81 12.77
C ASP A 81 17.70 -1.10 11.47
N GLY A 82 17.95 -2.37 11.15
CA GLY A 82 18.70 -2.82 9.98
C GLY A 82 17.87 -3.43 8.86
N ASP A 83 16.55 -3.58 9.05
CA ASP A 83 15.66 -4.23 8.09
C ASP A 83 14.99 -3.22 7.15
N ASP A 84 15.31 -3.29 5.85
CA ASP A 84 14.71 -2.45 4.80
C ASP A 84 13.17 -2.57 4.73
N GLY A 85 12.57 -3.64 5.24
CA GLY A 85 11.12 -3.80 5.39
C GLY A 85 10.48 -2.77 6.33
N TYR A 86 11.26 -2.22 7.27
CA TYR A 86 10.85 -1.21 8.25
C TYR A 86 11.35 0.20 7.91
N ARG A 87 12.07 0.35 6.79
CA ARG A 87 12.51 1.66 6.28
C ARG A 87 11.36 2.64 6.02
N GLY A 88 10.14 2.13 5.83
CA GLY A 88 8.93 2.93 5.64
C GLY A 88 8.26 3.42 6.93
N VAL A 89 8.72 2.99 8.10
CA VAL A 89 8.11 3.36 9.39
C VAL A 89 8.30 4.85 9.67
N VAL A 90 7.23 5.54 10.03
CA VAL A 90 7.18 6.98 10.33
C VAL A 90 6.75 7.28 11.76
N LEU A 91 6.29 6.27 12.50
CA LEU A 91 5.94 6.38 13.91
C LEU A 91 6.18 5.04 14.59
N HIS A 92 6.78 5.08 15.78
CA HIS A 92 6.94 3.92 16.65
C HIS A 92 6.05 4.10 17.88
N VAL A 93 5.03 3.26 18.02
CA VAL A 93 4.08 3.30 19.13
C VAL A 93 4.50 2.29 20.18
N VAL A 94 4.62 2.72 21.43
CA VAL A 94 5.09 1.87 22.53
C VAL A 94 4.20 1.97 23.75
N GLY A 95 4.19 0.91 24.57
CA GLY A 95 3.56 0.95 25.90
C GLY A 95 4.40 1.74 26.90
N GLU A 96 5.72 1.65 26.78
CA GLU A 96 6.70 2.41 27.57
C GLU A 96 7.91 2.77 26.71
N ASN A 97 8.40 3.99 26.90
CA ASN A 97 9.71 4.39 26.45
C ASN A 97 10.72 4.08 27.57
N ASP A 98 11.45 2.97 27.43
CA ASP A 98 12.42 2.46 28.41
C ASP A 98 13.84 2.97 28.19
N GLY A 99 14.03 3.84 27.19
CA GLY A 99 15.29 4.53 26.91
C GLY A 99 15.22 6.05 27.16
N PRO A 100 16.38 6.74 27.17
CA PRO A 100 16.44 8.19 27.33
C PRO A 100 16.09 8.96 26.05
N ALA A 101 16.00 8.27 24.91
CA ALA A 101 15.76 8.91 23.61
C ALA A 101 14.26 9.11 23.36
N ALA A 102 13.90 10.27 22.80
CA ALA A 102 12.54 10.58 22.37
C ALA A 102 12.19 10.02 20.97
N VAL A 103 13.15 9.39 20.31
CA VAL A 103 13.05 8.86 18.95
C VAL A 103 13.78 7.53 18.85
N THR A 104 13.30 6.62 18.00
CA THR A 104 14.08 5.47 17.54
C THR A 104 14.82 5.81 16.26
N ARG A 105 15.88 5.05 15.96
CA ARG A 105 16.74 5.29 14.80
C ARG A 105 16.74 4.07 13.89
N HIS A 106 16.61 4.31 12.60
CA HIS A 106 16.91 3.34 11.57
C HIS A 106 18.36 3.54 11.11
N ARG A 107 19.09 2.48 10.74
CA ARG A 107 20.50 2.56 10.30
C ARG A 107 20.74 3.45 9.09
N SER A 108 19.67 3.76 8.34
CA SER A 108 19.70 4.76 7.27
C SER A 108 19.85 6.21 7.75
N GLY A 109 19.89 6.44 9.07
CA GLY A 109 19.98 7.77 9.68
C GLY A 109 18.64 8.44 9.95
N ARG A 110 17.52 7.81 9.55
CA ARG A 110 16.18 8.33 9.83
C ARG A 110 15.87 8.24 11.32
N THR A 111 15.33 9.31 11.88
CA THR A 111 14.71 9.34 13.20
C THR A 111 13.21 9.08 13.07
N ILE A 112 12.71 8.21 13.94
CA ILE A 112 11.31 7.82 13.99
C ILE A 112 10.78 8.29 15.34
N PRO A 113 9.79 9.20 15.37
CA PRO A 113 9.24 9.67 16.63
C PRO A 113 8.57 8.53 17.41
N ILE A 114 8.69 8.59 18.74
CA ILE A 114 8.05 7.64 19.65
C ILE A 114 6.75 8.24 20.18
N LEU A 115 5.68 7.44 20.17
CA LEU A 115 4.43 7.71 20.88
C LEU A 115 4.29 6.69 22.01
N VAL A 116 4.21 7.16 23.25
CA VAL A 116 3.84 6.29 24.39
C VAL A 116 2.31 6.27 24.51
N LEU A 117 1.70 5.12 24.25
CA LEU A 117 0.26 4.93 24.33
C LEU A 117 -0.11 4.14 25.60
N ARG A 118 -0.60 4.86 26.62
CA ARG A 118 -1.08 4.24 27.88
C ARG A 118 -2.54 3.82 27.73
N LEU A 119 -2.80 2.53 27.95
CA LEU A 119 -4.13 1.94 27.75
C LEU A 119 -4.95 2.01 29.04
N THR A 120 -6.13 2.61 28.99
CA THR A 120 -7.16 2.49 30.05
C THR A 120 -8.36 1.75 29.46
N GLY A 121 -8.48 0.44 29.73
CA GLY A 121 -9.60 -0.42 29.34
C GLY A 121 -9.36 -1.27 28.08
N SER A 122 -9.81 -2.53 28.13
CA SER A 122 -9.84 -3.52 27.02
C SER A 122 -11.07 -3.27 26.12
N SER A 123 -11.26 -3.80 24.90
CA SER A 123 -10.73 -4.93 24.13
C SER A 123 -11.20 -4.77 22.66
N PHE A 124 -10.48 -5.40 21.73
CA PHE A 124 -10.90 -5.92 20.41
C PHE A 124 -10.79 -4.97 19.21
N PRO A 125 -10.26 -5.42 18.04
CA PRO A 125 -10.07 -4.55 16.89
C PRO A 125 -11.42 -4.04 16.37
N PRO A 126 -11.56 -2.72 16.12
CA PRO A 126 -12.69 -2.24 15.34
C PRO A 126 -12.56 -2.78 13.91
N PRO A 127 -13.68 -2.98 13.18
CA PRO A 127 -13.60 -3.19 11.75
C PRO A 127 -12.78 -2.03 11.13
N PHE A 128 -11.89 -2.36 10.20
CA PHE A 128 -11.16 -1.36 9.43
C PHE A 128 -12.13 -0.24 9.03
N THR A 129 -11.89 0.96 9.57
CA THR A 129 -12.69 2.13 9.24
C THR A 129 -11.96 2.85 8.11
N PRO A 130 -12.51 2.89 6.88
CA PRO A 130 -11.87 3.57 5.77
C PRO A 130 -11.61 5.04 6.10
N PRO A 131 -10.53 5.68 5.55
CA PRO A 131 -10.27 7.10 5.74
C PRO A 131 -11.47 8.00 5.39
N CYS A 132 -12.31 7.57 4.43
CA CYS A 132 -13.52 8.29 4.08
C CYS A 132 -14.56 8.32 5.20
N CYS A 133 -14.68 7.28 6.02
CA CYS A 133 -15.60 7.30 7.17
C CYS A 133 -15.14 8.32 8.22
N PHE A 134 -13.85 8.31 8.57
CA PHE A 134 -13.24 9.30 9.47
C PHE A 134 -13.40 10.75 8.99
N ALA A 135 -13.30 10.97 7.67
CA ALA A 135 -13.48 12.28 7.08
C ALA A 135 -14.96 12.70 7.11
N SER A 136 -15.90 11.80 6.79
CA SER A 136 -17.32 12.08 6.86
C SER A 136 -17.78 12.43 8.28
N GLU A 137 -17.33 11.68 9.29
CA GLU A 137 -17.65 11.94 10.71
C GLU A 137 -17.17 13.31 11.20
N ARG A 138 -16.09 13.83 10.59
CA ARG A 138 -15.54 15.16 10.87
C ARG A 138 -16.16 16.28 10.01
N GLY A 139 -17.20 15.98 9.23
CA GLY A 139 -17.92 16.96 8.41
C GLY A 139 -17.26 17.32 7.08
N TYR A 140 -16.29 16.54 6.59
CA TYR A 140 -15.68 16.78 5.28
C TYR A 140 -16.58 16.26 4.13
N ASP A 141 -16.64 16.98 3.00
CA ASP A 141 -17.28 16.49 1.77
C ASP A 141 -16.38 15.47 1.06
N VAL A 142 -16.51 14.22 1.50
CA VAL A 142 -15.80 13.07 0.93
C VAL A 142 -16.19 12.84 -0.53
N GLY A 143 -17.46 13.04 -0.90
CA GLY A 143 -17.95 12.82 -2.26
C GLY A 143 -17.25 13.72 -3.26
N ALA A 144 -17.16 15.03 -2.96
CA ALA A 144 -16.43 15.97 -3.80
C ALA A 144 -14.93 15.66 -3.85
N ALA A 145 -14.31 15.30 -2.72
CA ALA A 145 -12.91 14.93 -2.68
C ALA A 145 -12.62 13.71 -3.56
N LEU A 146 -13.42 12.65 -3.45
CA LEU A 146 -13.28 11.43 -4.25
C LEU A 146 -13.51 11.70 -5.74
N ARG A 147 -14.52 12.50 -6.12
CA ARG A 147 -14.74 12.90 -7.53
C ARG A 147 -13.53 13.66 -8.09
N ARG A 148 -13.01 14.64 -7.33
CA ARG A 148 -11.85 15.44 -7.73
C ARG A 148 -10.60 14.57 -7.91
N MET A 149 -10.29 13.72 -6.92
CA MET A 149 -9.14 12.82 -6.96
C MET A 149 -9.28 11.74 -8.03
N GLY A 150 -10.48 11.19 -8.20
CA GLY A 150 -10.82 10.24 -9.25
C GLY A 150 -10.62 10.83 -10.64
N GLY A 151 -11.12 12.04 -10.88
CA GLY A 151 -10.90 12.77 -12.13
C GLY A 151 -9.42 13.05 -12.41
N ARG A 152 -8.64 13.41 -11.39
CA ARG A 152 -7.18 13.56 -11.52
C ARG A 152 -6.51 12.23 -11.89
N ARG A 153 -6.88 11.14 -11.23
CA ARG A 153 -6.35 9.79 -11.54
C ARG A 153 -6.71 9.34 -12.94
N LEU A 154 -7.94 9.61 -13.39
CA LEU A 154 -8.38 9.30 -14.75
C LEU A 154 -7.56 10.09 -15.79
N ARG A 155 -7.39 11.40 -15.58
CA ARG A 155 -6.54 12.24 -16.46
C ARG A 155 -5.10 11.76 -16.52
N LEU A 156 -4.50 11.40 -15.39
CA LEU A 156 -3.14 10.84 -15.35
C LEU A 156 -3.03 9.49 -16.08
N LYS A 157 -4.08 8.66 -16.04
CA LYS A 157 -4.12 7.43 -16.83
C LYS A 157 -4.29 7.73 -18.32
N ALA A 158 -5.18 8.66 -18.68
CA ALA A 158 -5.40 9.06 -20.06
C ALA A 158 -4.16 9.73 -20.69
N SER A 159 -3.43 10.55 -19.93
CA SER A 159 -2.22 11.21 -20.43
C SER A 159 -1.10 10.23 -20.76
N ARG A 160 -1.06 9.05 -20.11
CA ARG A 160 -0.14 7.95 -20.48
C ARG A 160 -0.49 7.33 -21.84
N ILE A 161 -1.75 7.40 -22.27
CA ILE A 161 -2.22 6.80 -23.52
C ILE A 161 -1.85 7.68 -24.72
N ALA A 162 -1.78 9.00 -24.54
CA ALA A 162 -1.44 9.95 -25.60
C ALA A 162 -0.16 9.59 -26.40
N PRO A 163 1.00 9.27 -25.78
CA PRO A 163 2.18 8.88 -26.55
C PRO A 163 2.00 7.56 -27.32
N LEU A 164 1.27 6.58 -26.76
CA LEU A 164 0.98 5.31 -27.45
C LEU A 164 0.10 5.54 -28.69
N LEU A 165 -0.91 6.41 -28.57
CA LEU A 165 -1.77 6.76 -29.71
C LEU A 165 -0.99 7.48 -30.81
N ALA A 166 -0.06 8.36 -30.42
CA ALA A 166 0.75 9.12 -31.36
C ALA A 166 1.78 8.23 -32.10
N SER A 167 2.38 7.26 -31.40
CA SER A 167 3.38 6.37 -32.00
C SER A 167 2.77 5.21 -32.79
N ASP A 168 1.72 4.58 -32.25
CA ASP A 168 1.29 3.26 -32.69
C ASP A 168 -0.11 3.27 -33.33
N GLY A 169 -0.85 4.36 -33.22
CA GLY A 169 -2.26 4.43 -33.62
C GLY A 169 -3.22 3.76 -32.64
N ARG A 170 -4.53 3.83 -32.93
CA ARG A 170 -5.59 3.46 -31.98
C ARG A 170 -5.58 1.97 -31.61
N ASP A 171 -5.54 1.10 -32.61
CA ASP A 171 -5.74 -0.34 -32.41
C ASP A 171 -4.54 -0.99 -31.72
N GLN A 172 -3.33 -0.62 -32.13
CA GLN A 172 -2.10 -1.09 -31.48
C GLN A 172 -1.98 -0.53 -30.06
N ALA A 173 -2.31 0.75 -29.83
CA ALA A 173 -2.33 1.30 -28.47
C ALA A 173 -3.32 0.56 -27.56
N LEU A 174 -4.51 0.24 -28.06
CA LEU A 174 -5.50 -0.56 -27.32
C LEU A 174 -4.96 -1.95 -26.99
N TYR A 175 -4.36 -2.64 -27.97
CA TYR A 175 -3.74 -3.95 -27.78
C TYR A 175 -2.62 -3.91 -26.72
N THR A 176 -1.72 -2.92 -26.78
CA THR A 176 -0.67 -2.72 -25.78
C THR A 176 -1.25 -2.52 -24.38
N LEU A 177 -2.27 -1.68 -24.23
CA LEU A 177 -2.91 -1.41 -22.94
C LEU A 177 -3.62 -2.64 -22.37
N LEU A 178 -4.23 -3.48 -23.22
CA LEU A 178 -4.83 -4.75 -22.81
C LEU A 178 -3.76 -5.70 -22.25
N LEU A 179 -2.65 -5.89 -22.96
CA LEU A 179 -1.55 -6.74 -22.48
C LEU A 179 -0.93 -6.21 -21.19
N GLU A 180 -0.67 -4.91 -21.09
CA GLU A 180 -0.18 -4.26 -19.86
C GLU A 180 -1.13 -4.48 -18.65
N THR A 181 -2.43 -4.56 -18.91
CA THR A 181 -3.46 -4.75 -17.89
C THR A 181 -3.49 -6.21 -17.42
N LEU A 182 -3.44 -7.16 -18.35
CA LEU A 182 -3.41 -8.60 -18.05
C LEU A 182 -2.15 -8.99 -17.26
N ALA A 183 -1.02 -8.32 -17.51
CA ALA A 183 0.24 -8.55 -16.80
C ALA A 183 0.22 -8.18 -15.31
N GLY A 184 -0.68 -7.28 -14.93
CA GLY A 184 -0.66 -6.62 -13.62
C GLY A 184 0.57 -5.72 -13.40
N PRO A 185 0.67 -5.08 -12.22
CA PRO A 185 1.72 -4.08 -11.97
C PRO A 185 3.15 -4.62 -12.04
N ALA A 186 3.36 -5.87 -11.62
CA ALA A 186 4.69 -6.47 -11.54
C ALA A 186 5.30 -6.80 -12.91
N ASN A 187 4.46 -7.11 -13.91
CA ASN A 187 4.91 -7.57 -15.23
C ASN A 187 4.49 -6.62 -16.37
N ARG A 188 3.92 -5.45 -16.05
CA ARG A 188 3.44 -4.47 -17.03
C ARG A 188 4.46 -4.16 -18.12
N ALA A 189 5.70 -3.88 -17.74
CA ALA A 189 6.75 -3.54 -18.69
C ALA A 189 7.11 -4.71 -19.62
N SER A 190 7.14 -5.95 -19.09
CA SER A 190 7.39 -7.15 -19.90
C SER A 190 6.31 -7.35 -20.96
N PHE A 191 5.04 -7.13 -20.61
CA PHE A 191 3.93 -7.25 -21.56
C PHE A 191 3.82 -6.08 -22.53
N ALA A 192 4.27 -4.89 -22.14
CA ALA A 192 4.45 -3.78 -23.10
C ALA A 192 5.51 -4.13 -24.15
N THR A 193 6.60 -4.80 -23.76
CA THR A 193 7.60 -5.32 -24.71
C THR A 193 7.01 -6.42 -25.59
N LEU A 194 6.20 -7.33 -25.04
CA LEU A 194 5.47 -8.33 -25.83
C LEU A 194 4.64 -7.68 -26.94
N ALA A 195 3.86 -6.65 -26.59
CA ALA A 195 3.00 -5.94 -27.54
C ALA A 195 3.77 -5.28 -28.69
N ARG A 196 5.01 -4.81 -28.42
CA ARG A 196 5.91 -4.25 -29.44
C ARG A 196 6.56 -5.31 -30.32
N ASN A 197 6.95 -6.43 -29.73
CA ASN A 197 7.63 -7.52 -30.45
C ASN A 197 6.65 -8.35 -31.30
N LEU A 198 5.37 -8.36 -30.92
CA LEU A 198 4.30 -9.03 -31.65
C LEU A 198 3.15 -8.03 -31.91
N PRO A 199 3.30 -7.12 -32.89
CA PRO A 199 2.29 -6.12 -33.19
C PRO A 199 0.94 -6.74 -33.60
N LEU A 200 -0.15 -6.05 -33.28
CA LEU A 200 -1.52 -6.45 -33.58
C LEU A 200 -1.72 -6.72 -35.07
N ALA A 201 -1.16 -5.90 -35.95
CA ALA A 201 -1.26 -6.08 -37.40
C ALA A 201 -0.71 -7.45 -37.84
N ALA A 202 0.43 -7.88 -37.29
CA ALA A 202 1.01 -9.18 -37.58
C ALA A 202 0.12 -10.34 -37.09
N LEU A 203 -0.55 -10.18 -35.95
CA LEU A 203 -1.52 -11.17 -35.46
C LEU A 203 -2.74 -11.25 -36.36
N ILE A 204 -3.29 -10.10 -36.79
CA ILE A 204 -4.45 -10.04 -37.70
C ILE A 204 -4.11 -10.72 -39.03
N GLU A 205 -2.94 -10.41 -39.60
CA GLU A 205 -2.46 -11.01 -40.85
C GLU A 205 -2.34 -12.54 -40.73
N ARG A 206 -1.70 -13.04 -39.67
CA ARG A 206 -1.56 -14.48 -39.43
C ARG A 206 -2.89 -15.19 -39.19
N ALA A 207 -3.86 -14.48 -38.63
CA ALA A 207 -5.21 -14.98 -38.40
C ALA A 207 -6.10 -14.97 -39.65
N ALA A 208 -5.73 -14.23 -40.69
CA ALA A 208 -6.52 -14.05 -41.90
C ALA A 208 -6.69 -15.39 -42.63
N GLY A 209 -7.89 -15.62 -43.19
CA GLY A 209 -8.21 -16.82 -43.97
C GLY A 209 -8.35 -18.12 -43.17
N ARG A 210 -8.12 -18.11 -41.85
CA ARG A 210 -8.26 -19.31 -40.99
C ARG A 210 -9.67 -19.46 -40.43
N THR A 211 -10.09 -20.71 -40.25
CA THR A 211 -11.28 -21.08 -39.47
C THR A 211 -11.11 -20.68 -37.99
N THR A 212 -12.20 -20.54 -37.23
CA THR A 212 -12.13 -20.10 -35.82
C THR A 212 -11.24 -20.99 -34.93
N PRO A 213 -11.31 -22.34 -35.01
CA PRO A 213 -10.42 -23.21 -34.24
C PRO A 213 -8.95 -23.03 -34.62
N ASP A 214 -8.63 -23.02 -35.92
CA ASP A 214 -7.25 -22.88 -36.41
C ASP A 214 -6.66 -21.50 -36.12
N ARG A 215 -7.51 -20.47 -36.15
CA ARG A 215 -7.14 -19.10 -35.79
C ARG A 215 -6.75 -19.00 -34.33
N THR A 216 -7.56 -19.57 -33.44
CA THR A 216 -7.31 -19.54 -32.00
C THR A 216 -5.99 -20.23 -31.67
N LEU A 217 -5.79 -21.44 -32.21
CA LEU A 217 -4.57 -22.21 -32.00
C LEU A 217 -3.32 -21.48 -32.52
N ALA A 218 -3.40 -20.90 -33.72
CA ALA A 218 -2.29 -20.15 -34.31
C ALA A 218 -1.91 -18.92 -33.46
N LEU A 219 -2.88 -18.11 -33.07
CA LEU A 219 -2.65 -16.92 -32.25
C LEU A 219 -2.11 -17.28 -30.86
N GLU A 220 -2.61 -18.37 -30.27
CA GLU A 220 -2.13 -18.86 -28.98
C GLU A 220 -0.66 -19.32 -29.06
N ALA A 221 -0.28 -20.02 -30.13
CA ALA A 221 1.09 -20.45 -30.36
C ALA A 221 2.06 -19.26 -30.50
N GLU A 222 1.67 -18.23 -31.28
CA GLU A 222 2.46 -17.00 -31.45
C GLU A 222 2.66 -16.26 -30.12
N LEU A 223 1.56 -16.07 -29.36
CA LEU A 223 1.62 -15.40 -28.07
C LEU A 223 2.47 -16.17 -27.06
N LYS A 224 2.34 -17.51 -27.01
CA LYS A 224 3.16 -18.37 -26.14
C LYS A 224 4.63 -18.32 -26.52
N GLY A 225 4.93 -18.40 -27.83
CA GLY A 225 6.29 -18.32 -28.34
C GLY A 225 6.96 -16.99 -28.00
N ALA A 226 6.27 -15.88 -28.25
CA ALA A 226 6.79 -14.55 -27.91
C ALA A 226 6.92 -14.35 -26.39
N ALA A 227 5.97 -14.85 -25.60
CA ALA A 227 6.01 -14.76 -24.14
C ALA A 227 7.12 -15.60 -23.49
N ALA A 228 7.59 -16.66 -24.15
CA ALA A 228 8.67 -17.52 -23.64
C ALA A 228 9.99 -16.76 -23.43
N THR A 229 10.19 -15.64 -24.15
CA THR A 229 11.37 -14.79 -24.03
C THR A 229 11.27 -13.75 -22.90
N LEU A 230 10.11 -13.64 -22.25
CA LEU A 230 9.89 -12.63 -21.21
C LEU A 230 10.39 -13.11 -19.85
N SER A 231 11.17 -12.26 -19.18
CA SER A 231 11.39 -12.40 -17.74
C SER A 231 10.17 -11.92 -16.97
N LEU A 232 9.47 -12.85 -16.32
CA LEU A 232 8.29 -12.57 -15.49
C LEU A 232 8.64 -12.67 -14.02
N ARG A 233 8.25 -11.66 -13.23
CA ARG A 233 8.31 -11.71 -11.78
C ARG A 233 7.17 -12.60 -11.27
N ARG A 234 7.55 -13.72 -10.65
CA ARG A 234 6.65 -14.71 -10.05
C ARG A 234 6.54 -14.59 -8.51
N ALA A 235 7.55 -14.02 -7.85
CA ALA A 235 7.59 -13.82 -6.40
C ALA A 235 6.88 -12.52 -5.98
N GLY A 236 6.18 -12.54 -4.84
CA GLY A 236 5.57 -11.34 -4.24
C GLY A 236 4.26 -10.85 -4.90
N LEU A 237 3.68 -11.63 -5.82
CA LEU A 237 2.32 -11.40 -6.32
C LEU A 237 1.33 -11.68 -5.17
N ARG A 238 1.05 -10.67 -4.33
CA ARG A 238 0.07 -10.79 -3.23
C ARG A 238 -1.28 -11.26 -3.80
N PRO A 239 -1.81 -12.43 -3.40
CA PRO A 239 -3.15 -12.87 -3.79
C PRO A 239 -4.26 -12.05 -3.11
N ALA A 240 -3.93 -11.16 -2.18
CA ALA A 240 -4.90 -10.44 -1.37
C ALA A 240 -5.66 -9.32 -2.12
N ALA A 241 -5.14 -8.84 -3.25
CA ALA A 241 -5.71 -7.68 -3.96
C ALA A 241 -6.50 -8.05 -5.23
N SER A 242 -6.72 -9.34 -5.52
CA SER A 242 -7.37 -9.77 -6.76
C SER A 242 -8.82 -9.23 -6.84
N PRO A 243 -9.27 -8.76 -8.01
CA PRO A 243 -10.66 -8.33 -8.20
C PRO A 243 -11.67 -9.41 -7.79
N ALA A 244 -11.36 -10.69 -8.04
CA ALA A 244 -12.19 -11.83 -7.66
C ALA A 244 -12.43 -11.93 -6.13
N ARG A 245 -11.40 -11.71 -5.30
CA ARG A 245 -11.57 -11.71 -3.83
C ARG A 245 -12.34 -10.49 -3.33
N ARG A 246 -12.20 -9.32 -3.97
CA ARG A 246 -12.97 -8.11 -3.61
C ARG A 246 -14.46 -8.26 -3.92
N ILE A 247 -14.78 -8.96 -5.00
CA ILE A 247 -16.17 -9.27 -5.38
C ILE A 247 -16.74 -10.33 -4.43
N ALA A 248 -15.97 -11.37 -4.09
CA ALA A 248 -16.40 -12.40 -3.15
C ALA A 248 -16.57 -11.89 -1.70
N ALA A 249 -15.83 -10.86 -1.29
CA ALA A 249 -15.97 -10.24 0.03
C ALA A 249 -17.05 -9.15 0.09
N ALA A 250 -17.61 -8.76 -1.07
CA ALA A 250 -18.69 -7.77 -1.18
C ALA A 250 -20.05 -8.42 -1.48
N ALA A 251 -20.07 -9.75 -1.66
CA ALA A 251 -21.25 -10.60 -1.77
C ALA A 251 -21.49 -11.29 -0.42
#